data_AF-A0A7J7KQJ8-F1
#
_entry.id   AF-A0A7J7KQJ8-F1
#
_cell.length_a   1.000
_cell.length_b   1.000
_cell.length_c   1.000
_cell.angle_alpha   90.00
_cell.angle_beta   90.00
_cell.angle_gamma   90.00
#
_symmetry.space_group_name_H-M   'P 1'
#
loop_
_entity.id
_entity.type
_entity.pdbx_description
1 polymer ?
#
loop_
_entity_poly.entity_id
_entity_poly.type
_entity_poly.pdbx_seq_one_letter_code
_entity_poly.pdbx_strand_id
1 'polypeptide(L)'
;MASISNRSREFQPLYRHRQIYNLDILGMPCHRTDKPFVKGQLIMSALKQVEFNGSTGLVKFDSYGRRTDTTVHVFQQVREGILQKVGKWSDVTGLINYPNIRPKLNISTLDSETFNETFIISTVVVDPYVMIKKDKKLTGNARYEGYAVDLVYKLAEIIGFNFTLVPVADGEHGKRRPNGTWSGTIGELIAGVIDWHI
;
A
#
# COMPACT_ATOMS: atom_id res chain seq x y z
N MET A 1 -9.92 18.29 29.31
CA MET A 1 -11.32 17.81 29.39
C MET A 1 -12.21 18.98 29.77
N ALA A 2 -13.02 19.48 28.85
CA ALA A 2 -14.02 20.50 29.16
C ALA A 2 -15.16 19.83 29.94
N SER A 3 -15.16 19.99 31.26
CA SER A 3 -16.27 19.56 32.11
C SER A 3 -17.36 20.62 32.08
N ILE A 4 -18.54 20.28 31.57
CA ILE A 4 -19.76 21.09 31.76
C ILE A 4 -20.19 20.91 33.22
N SER A 5 -19.46 21.55 34.12
CA SER A 5 -19.85 21.64 35.51
C SER A 5 -20.97 22.68 35.68
N ASN A 6 -21.76 22.52 36.75
CA ASN A 6 -22.78 23.47 37.24
C ASN A 6 -22.25 24.91 37.52
N ARG A 7 -20.99 25.20 37.18
CA ARG A 7 -20.34 26.51 37.31
C ARG A 7 -20.23 27.28 35.99
N SER A 8 -20.66 26.70 34.87
CA SER A 8 -20.64 27.38 33.58
C SER A 8 -21.77 28.42 33.50
N ARG A 9 -21.41 29.71 33.48
CA ARG A 9 -22.35 30.84 33.39
C ARG A 9 -23.36 30.70 32.23
N GLU A 10 -22.96 30.00 31.18
CA GLU A 10 -23.78 29.78 29.99
C GLU A 10 -24.96 28.83 30.21
N PHE A 11 -24.83 27.90 31.17
CA PHE A 11 -25.87 26.89 31.49
C PHE A 11 -26.64 27.21 32.77
N GLN A 12 -26.12 28.07 33.65
CA GLN A 12 -26.80 28.51 34.88
C GLN A 12 -28.27 28.92 34.68
N PRO A 13 -28.66 29.68 33.63
CA PRO A 13 -30.05 30.08 33.43
C PRO A 13 -31.02 28.92 33.16
N LEU A 14 -30.51 27.74 32.79
CA LEU A 14 -31.34 26.55 32.54
C LEU A 14 -31.70 25.81 33.82
N TYR A 15 -31.02 26.08 34.94
CA TYR A 15 -31.23 25.38 36.20
C TYR A 15 -32.21 26.15 37.10
N ARG A 16 -33.35 25.54 37.44
CA ARG A 16 -34.30 26.02 38.46
C ARG A 16 -34.54 24.91 39.47
N HIS A 17 -34.41 25.18 40.78
CA HIS A 17 -34.57 24.18 41.83
C HIS A 17 -33.78 22.87 41.57
N ARG A 18 -32.54 22.98 41.08
CA ARG A 18 -31.66 21.86 40.68
C ARG A 18 -32.17 20.98 39.52
N GLN A 19 -33.19 21.43 38.82
CA GLN A 19 -33.71 20.78 37.61
C GLN A 19 -33.36 21.59 36.37
N ILE A 20 -33.15 20.90 35.24
CA ILE A 20 -32.87 21.53 33.95
C ILE A 20 -34.19 21.83 33.24
N TYR A 21 -34.31 23.03 32.69
CA TYR A 21 -35.44 23.46 31.88
C TYR A 21 -34.99 23.87 30.49
N ASN A 22 -35.76 23.52 29.46
CA ASN A 22 -35.59 23.95 28.07
C ASN A 22 -36.83 24.74 27.63
N LEU A 23 -36.74 26.06 27.49
CA LEU A 23 -37.86 26.94 27.13
C LEU A 23 -39.10 26.71 28.02
N ASP A 24 -38.87 26.74 29.34
CA ASP A 24 -39.88 26.51 30.38
C ASP A 24 -40.46 25.09 30.48
N ILE A 25 -39.97 24.17 29.65
CA ILE A 25 -40.31 22.74 29.74
C ILE A 25 -39.25 22.04 30.60
N LEU A 26 -39.68 21.18 31.53
CA LEU A 26 -38.77 20.37 32.34
C LEU A 26 -38.03 19.36 31.44
N GLY A 27 -36.70 19.43 31.42
CA GLY A 27 -35.84 18.52 30.66
C GLY A 27 -35.99 18.62 29.14
N MET A 28 -35.87 17.47 28.47
CA MET A 28 -36.05 17.30 27.03
C MET A 28 -37.07 16.18 26.80
N PRO A 29 -38.37 16.50 26.66
CA PRO A 29 -39.38 15.48 26.45
C PRO A 29 -39.17 14.77 25.10
N CYS A 30 -39.36 13.46 25.08
CA CYS A 30 -39.28 12.66 23.84
C CYS A 30 -40.50 12.83 22.93
N HIS A 31 -41.60 13.39 23.46
CA HIS A 31 -42.80 13.68 22.68
C HIS A 31 -42.59 14.95 21.84
N ARG A 32 -43.10 14.98 20.60
CA ARG A 32 -42.90 16.02 19.55
C ARG A 32 -43.39 17.42 19.95
N THR A 33 -42.88 18.01 21.01
CA THR A 33 -42.81 19.46 21.11
C THR A 33 -41.57 19.86 20.30
N ASP A 34 -41.77 20.47 19.14
CA ASP A 34 -40.78 20.76 18.08
C ASP A 34 -39.64 21.73 18.48
N LYS A 35 -39.33 21.85 19.77
CA LYS A 35 -38.36 22.82 20.27
C LYS A 35 -37.04 22.13 20.57
N PRO A 36 -35.98 22.38 19.77
CA PRO A 36 -34.66 21.83 20.06
C PRO A 36 -34.12 22.38 21.39
N PHE A 37 -33.09 21.71 21.92
CA PHE A 37 -32.41 22.19 23.11
C PHE A 37 -31.73 23.55 22.83
N VAL A 38 -32.05 24.58 23.61
CA VAL A 38 -31.60 25.97 23.34
C VAL A 38 -30.09 26.16 23.35
N LYS A 39 -29.34 25.33 24.08
CA LYS A 39 -27.87 25.34 24.10
C LYS A 39 -27.25 24.27 23.21
N GLY A 40 -28.05 23.56 22.40
CA GLY A 40 -27.55 22.49 21.54
C GLY A 40 -26.49 22.97 20.54
N GLN A 41 -26.72 24.12 19.90
CA GLN A 41 -25.76 24.72 18.96
C GLN A 41 -24.45 25.13 19.63
N LEU A 42 -24.53 25.65 20.86
CA LEU A 42 -23.36 26.03 21.67
C LEU A 42 -22.54 24.79 22.02
N ILE A 43 -23.19 23.72 22.52
CA ILE A 43 -22.53 22.44 22.81
C ILE A 43 -21.88 21.87 21.55
N MET A 44 -22.62 21.82 20.43
CA MET A 44 -22.11 21.27 19.18
C MET A 44 -20.89 22.05 18.66
N SER A 45 -20.93 23.38 18.75
CA SER A 45 -19.79 24.23 18.38
C SER A 45 -18.58 23.97 19.27
N ALA A 46 -18.79 23.83 20.58
CA ALA A 46 -17.71 23.52 21.52
C ALA A 46 -17.11 22.13 21.25
N LEU A 47 -17.94 21.11 20.98
CA LEU A 47 -17.49 19.76 20.64
C LEU A 47 -16.64 19.73 19.36
N LYS A 48 -17.02 20.50 18.33
CA LYS A 48 -16.27 20.59 17.07
C LYS A 48 -14.91 21.28 17.21
N GLN A 49 -14.71 22.08 18.24
CA GLN A 49 -13.44 22.77 18.53
C GLN A 49 -12.47 21.93 19.38
N VAL A 50 -12.89 20.75 19.83
CA VAL A 50 -12.06 19.87 20.66
C VAL A 50 -10.93 19.27 19.81
N GLU A 51 -9.70 19.41 20.31
CA GLU A 51 -8.50 18.79 19.75
C GLU A 51 -7.72 18.08 20.87
N PHE A 52 -7.48 16.77 20.72
CA PHE A 52 -6.73 15.98 21.70
C PHE A 52 -6.13 14.72 21.08
N ASN A 53 -5.11 14.16 21.75
CA ASN A 53 -4.54 12.87 21.40
C ASN A 53 -5.27 11.73 22.13
N GLY A 54 -5.85 10.81 21.37
CA GLY A 54 -6.50 9.60 21.88
C GLY A 54 -5.81 8.32 21.40
N SER A 55 -6.46 7.17 21.59
CA SER A 55 -5.95 5.86 21.13
C SER A 55 -5.78 5.77 19.61
N THR A 56 -6.51 6.59 18.86
CA THR A 56 -6.45 6.68 17.39
C THR A 56 -5.53 7.79 16.87
N GLY A 57 -4.66 8.35 17.73
CA GLY A 57 -3.89 9.56 17.42
C GLY A 57 -4.69 10.84 17.61
N LEU A 58 -4.39 11.88 16.83
CA LEU A 58 -5.05 13.17 16.92
C LEU A 58 -6.54 13.06 16.57
N VAL A 59 -7.40 13.57 17.45
CA VAL A 59 -8.84 13.69 17.25
C VAL A 59 -9.16 15.16 17.08
N LYS A 60 -9.59 15.52 15.87
CA LYS A 60 -9.96 16.87 15.45
C LYS A 60 -11.14 16.78 14.49
N PHE A 61 -12.00 17.79 14.49
CA PHE A 61 -13.21 17.82 13.66
C PHE A 61 -13.26 19.05 12.75
N ASP A 62 -13.94 18.90 11.61
CA ASP A 62 -14.30 20.03 10.74
C ASP A 62 -15.60 20.74 11.18
N SER A 63 -16.00 21.76 10.42
CA SER A 63 -17.24 22.52 10.66
C SER A 63 -18.50 21.65 10.55
N TYR A 64 -18.45 20.50 9.88
CA TYR A 64 -19.53 19.53 9.76
C TYR A 64 -19.52 18.49 10.90
N GLY A 65 -18.46 18.41 11.71
CA GLY A 65 -18.29 17.42 12.76
C GLY A 65 -17.68 16.10 12.29
N ARG A 66 -17.05 16.08 11.11
CA ARG A 66 -16.31 14.92 10.60
C ARG A 66 -14.88 14.97 11.11
N ARG A 67 -14.29 13.80 11.40
CA ARG A 67 -12.87 13.74 11.78
C ARG A 67 -12.00 14.12 10.59
N THR A 68 -10.99 14.94 10.84
CA THR A 68 -9.98 15.39 9.87
C THR A 68 -8.58 15.14 10.39
N ASP A 69 -7.59 15.18 9.50
CA ASP A 69 -6.19 14.90 9.82
C ASP A 69 -6.00 13.50 10.45
N THR A 70 -6.73 12.54 9.89
CA THR A 70 -6.71 11.15 10.38
C THR A 70 -5.59 10.39 9.71
N THR A 71 -4.71 9.80 10.50
CA THR A 71 -3.63 8.95 9.99
C THR A 71 -4.06 7.50 9.96
N VAL A 72 -3.99 6.89 8.78
CA VAL A 72 -4.15 5.44 8.57
C VAL A 72 -2.79 4.85 8.20
N HIS A 73 -2.51 3.64 8.70
CA HIS A 73 -1.27 2.93 8.37
C HIS A 73 -1.49 1.93 7.23
N VAL A 74 -0.57 1.93 6.28
CA VAL A 74 -0.61 1.01 5.14
C VAL A 74 0.28 -0.18 5.45
N PHE A 75 -0.22 -1.40 5.21
CA PHE A 75 0.50 -2.64 5.39
C PHE A 75 0.56 -3.40 4.06
N GLN A 76 1.72 -3.97 3.76
CA GLN A 76 1.92 -4.90 2.66
C GLN A 76 2.14 -6.30 3.24
N GLN A 77 1.47 -7.29 2.65
CA GLN A 77 1.75 -8.67 2.96
C GLN A 77 3.02 -9.09 2.23
N VAL A 78 4.05 -9.44 2.97
CA VAL A 78 5.35 -9.87 2.41
C VAL A 78 5.38 -11.38 2.21
N ARG A 79 4.80 -12.12 3.15
CA ARG A 79 4.59 -13.58 3.10
C ARG A 79 3.27 -13.90 3.78
N GLU A 80 2.80 -15.14 3.65
CA GLU A 80 1.61 -15.60 4.36
C GLU A 80 1.70 -15.30 5.87
N GLY A 81 0.71 -14.58 6.41
CA GLY A 81 0.67 -14.18 7.81
C GLY A 81 1.62 -13.04 8.22
N ILE A 82 2.52 -12.57 7.36
CA ILE A 82 3.50 -11.51 7.68
C ILE A 82 3.11 -10.20 7.00
N LEU A 83 2.62 -9.25 7.80
CA LEU A 83 2.30 -7.88 7.38
C LEU A 83 3.43 -6.92 7.76
N GLN A 84 3.97 -6.23 6.76
CA GLN A 84 4.95 -5.16 6.95
C GLN A 84 4.28 -3.80 6.78
N LYS A 85 4.49 -2.90 7.74
CA LYS A 85 3.98 -1.53 7.66
C LYS A 85 4.77 -0.75 6.60
N VAL A 86 4.13 -0.37 5.49
CA VAL A 86 4.78 0.24 4.33
C VAL A 86 4.63 1.76 4.22
N GLY A 87 3.72 2.34 4.99
CA GLY A 87 3.45 3.76 4.87
C GLY A 87 2.36 4.26 5.80
N LYS A 88 2.03 5.52 5.59
CA LYS A 88 0.89 6.18 6.21
C LYS A 88 0.14 6.99 5.18
N TRP A 89 -1.16 7.14 5.40
CA TRP A 89 -2.02 7.99 4.61
C TRP A 89 -2.76 8.95 5.53
N SER A 90 -2.93 10.20 5.10
CA SER A 90 -3.91 11.12 5.67
C SER A 90 -4.62 11.91 4.59
N ASP A 91 -5.78 12.47 4.92
CA ASP A 91 -6.55 13.41 4.11
C ASP A 91 -5.79 14.71 3.81
N VAL A 92 -4.81 15.07 4.65
CA VAL A 92 -3.98 16.28 4.51
C VAL A 92 -2.74 16.03 3.65
N THR A 93 -2.05 14.90 3.85
CA THR A 93 -0.73 14.65 3.25
C THR A 93 -0.73 13.61 2.13
N GLY A 94 -1.87 12.94 1.89
CA GLY A 94 -1.95 11.82 0.97
C GLY A 94 -1.15 10.62 1.44
N LEU A 95 -0.76 9.75 0.51
CA LEU A 95 0.05 8.57 0.81
C LEU A 95 1.53 8.95 0.93
N ILE A 96 2.11 8.69 2.10
CA ILE A 96 3.54 8.79 2.37
C ILE A 96 4.08 7.38 2.64
N ASN A 97 4.94 6.90 1.75
CA ASN A 97 5.68 5.67 1.95
C ASN A 97 6.80 5.91 2.97
N TYR A 98 7.04 5.00 3.91
CA TYR A 98 8.21 5.15 4.76
C TYR A 98 9.49 4.84 3.93
N PRO A 99 10.54 5.66 4.05
CA PRO A 99 11.80 5.37 3.38
C PRO A 99 12.37 4.07 3.97
N ASN A 100 12.84 3.15 3.10
CA ASN A 100 13.48 1.86 3.41
C ASN A 100 12.60 0.60 3.55
N ILE A 101 11.47 0.50 2.84
CA ILE A 101 10.62 -0.73 2.84
C ILE A 101 10.53 -1.38 1.46
N ARG A 102 11.46 -1.06 0.56
CA ARG A 102 12.00 -2.19 -0.19
C ARG A 102 12.87 -2.91 0.83
N PRO A 103 12.82 -4.24 0.99
CA PRO A 103 13.97 -4.90 1.59
C PRO A 103 15.16 -4.32 0.84
N LYS A 104 16.00 -3.56 1.55
CA LYS A 104 17.27 -3.15 0.96
C LYS A 104 17.84 -4.48 0.49
N LEU A 105 18.12 -4.60 -0.81
CA LEU A 105 19.03 -5.60 -1.31
C LEU A 105 20.38 -5.24 -0.66
N ASN A 106 20.53 -5.55 0.62
CA ASN A 106 21.79 -5.50 1.32
C ASN A 106 22.50 -6.76 0.86
N ILE A 107 23.26 -6.60 -0.23
CA ILE A 107 24.07 -7.65 -0.86
C ILE A 107 25.00 -8.32 0.16
N SER A 108 25.31 -7.64 1.28
CA SER A 108 26.15 -8.11 2.38
C SER A 108 25.44 -8.93 3.46
N THR A 109 24.11 -9.02 3.45
CA THR A 109 23.30 -9.87 4.36
C THR A 109 22.35 -10.75 3.56
N LEU A 110 22.85 -11.33 2.46
CA LEU A 110 22.16 -12.45 1.81
C LEU A 110 22.21 -13.65 2.76
N ASP A 111 21.28 -13.71 3.69
CA ASP A 111 20.80 -15.00 4.14
C ASP A 111 20.22 -15.67 2.89
N SER A 112 20.82 -16.79 2.54
CA SER A 112 20.53 -17.67 1.41
C SER A 112 19.07 -18.13 1.29
N GLU A 113 18.19 -17.72 2.20
CA GLU A 113 16.77 -18.05 2.25
C GLU A 113 15.87 -17.09 1.46
N THR A 114 16.39 -15.99 0.91
CA THR A 114 15.54 -14.94 0.30
C THR A 114 15.44 -15.00 -1.24
N PHE A 115 16.28 -15.77 -1.93
CA PHE A 115 16.20 -15.98 -3.38
C PHE A 115 15.83 -17.42 -3.74
N ASN A 116 14.76 -17.94 -3.13
CA ASN A 116 14.07 -19.13 -3.66
C ASN A 116 13.16 -18.79 -4.86
N GLU A 117 13.21 -17.56 -5.37
CA GLU A 117 12.57 -17.19 -6.62
C GLU A 117 13.53 -17.52 -7.78
N THR A 118 13.07 -18.39 -8.68
CA THR A 118 13.79 -18.71 -9.90
C THR A 118 13.38 -17.71 -10.97
N PHE A 119 14.32 -16.88 -11.42
CA PHE A 119 14.04 -15.89 -12.45
C PHE A 119 13.73 -16.55 -13.79
N ILE A 120 12.71 -16.05 -14.49
CA ILE A 120 12.39 -16.44 -15.86
C ILE A 120 13.09 -15.48 -16.81
N ILE A 121 14.05 -15.99 -17.56
CA ILE A 121 14.91 -15.20 -18.45
C ILE A 121 14.54 -15.51 -19.89
N SER A 122 14.05 -14.50 -20.60
CA SER A 122 13.72 -14.66 -22.02
C SER A 122 14.96 -14.53 -22.89
N THR A 123 15.00 -15.32 -23.96
CA THR A 123 16.13 -15.35 -24.88
C THR A 123 15.67 -15.57 -26.33
N VAL A 124 16.48 -15.13 -27.30
CA VAL A 124 16.27 -15.40 -28.72
C VAL A 124 17.43 -16.25 -29.22
N VAL A 125 17.14 -17.36 -29.90
CA VAL A 125 18.18 -18.28 -30.42
C VAL A 125 18.86 -17.63 -31.63
N VAL A 126 20.06 -17.10 -31.39
CA VAL A 126 20.90 -16.43 -32.39
C VAL A 126 22.36 -16.79 -32.14
N ASP A 127 23.02 -17.37 -33.14
CA ASP A 127 24.46 -17.63 -33.13
C ASP A 127 25.25 -16.29 -33.13
N PRO A 128 26.30 -16.10 -32.30
CA PRO A 128 26.89 -17.04 -31.31
C PRO A 128 26.42 -16.80 -29.87
N TYR A 129 25.37 -16.01 -29.69
CA TYR A 129 24.91 -15.55 -28.37
C TYR A 129 24.16 -16.65 -27.62
N VAL A 130 23.24 -17.32 -28.31
CA VAL A 130 22.36 -18.36 -27.76
C VAL A 130 22.09 -19.40 -28.83
N MET A 131 22.53 -20.62 -28.58
CA MET A 131 22.47 -21.74 -29.50
C MET A 131 21.92 -22.95 -28.76
N ILE A 132 21.21 -23.81 -29.49
CA ILE A 132 20.71 -25.08 -28.94
C ILE A 132 21.79 -26.15 -29.16
N LYS A 133 22.23 -26.78 -28.08
CA LYS A 133 23.19 -27.89 -28.13
C LYS A 133 22.60 -29.05 -28.92
N LYS A 134 23.46 -29.75 -29.67
CA LYS A 134 23.05 -30.89 -30.52
C LYS A 134 22.63 -32.14 -29.73
N ASP A 135 22.99 -32.23 -28.45
CA ASP A 135 22.67 -33.39 -27.62
C ASP A 135 21.20 -33.38 -27.16
N LYS A 136 20.44 -34.40 -27.57
CA LYS A 136 19.01 -34.56 -27.27
C LYS A 136 18.72 -34.99 -25.83
N LYS A 137 19.74 -35.38 -25.05
CA LYS A 137 19.56 -35.82 -23.66
C LYS A 137 19.53 -34.67 -22.65
N LEU A 138 19.86 -33.45 -23.06
CA LEU A 138 19.92 -32.30 -22.17
C LEU A 138 18.53 -31.74 -21.89
N THR A 139 18.28 -31.31 -20.65
CA THR A 139 17.01 -30.74 -20.19
C THR A 139 17.23 -29.40 -19.49
N GLY A 140 16.19 -28.55 -19.47
CA GLY A 140 16.26 -27.22 -18.85
C GLY A 140 17.31 -26.32 -19.52
N ASN A 141 18.03 -25.55 -18.70
CA ASN A 141 19.04 -24.59 -19.17
C ASN A 141 20.23 -25.26 -19.86
N ALA A 142 20.53 -26.52 -19.54
CA ALA A 142 21.68 -27.24 -20.08
C ALA A 142 21.60 -27.41 -21.61
N ARG A 143 20.42 -27.26 -22.21
CA ARG A 143 20.17 -27.33 -23.66
C ARG A 143 20.75 -26.15 -24.44
N TYR A 144 21.09 -25.05 -23.77
CA TYR A 144 21.54 -23.84 -24.42
C TYR A 144 23.05 -23.61 -24.19
N GLU A 145 23.70 -22.99 -25.15
CA GLU A 145 25.10 -22.53 -25.09
C GLU A 145 25.26 -21.21 -25.83
N GLY A 146 26.37 -20.51 -25.58
CA GLY A 146 26.70 -19.26 -26.26
C GLY A 146 27.07 -18.16 -25.29
N TYR A 147 27.52 -17.04 -25.84
CA TYR A 147 28.07 -15.94 -25.05
C TYR A 147 27.09 -15.38 -24.00
N ALA A 148 25.82 -15.19 -24.37
CA ALA A 148 24.81 -14.65 -23.46
C ALA A 148 24.45 -15.66 -22.35
N VAL A 149 24.44 -16.95 -22.68
CA VAL A 149 24.21 -18.03 -21.72
C VAL A 149 25.32 -18.05 -20.66
N ASP A 150 26.58 -18.01 -21.08
CA ASP A 150 27.73 -18.00 -20.17
C ASP A 150 27.73 -16.77 -19.25
N LEU A 151 27.34 -15.60 -19.79
CA LEU A 151 27.21 -14.37 -19.03
C LEU A 151 26.18 -14.50 -17.90
N VAL A 152 25.00 -15.06 -18.18
CA VAL A 152 23.97 -15.26 -17.15
C VAL A 152 24.42 -16.24 -16.09
N TYR A 153 25.08 -17.34 -16.47
CA TYR A 153 25.64 -18.26 -15.50
C TYR A 153 26.66 -17.57 -14.58
N LYS A 154 27.49 -16.67 -15.12
CA LYS A 154 28.44 -15.89 -14.31
C LYS A 154 27.75 -14.87 -13.40
N LEU A 155 26.69 -14.21 -13.87
CA LEU A 155 25.89 -13.33 -13.03
C LEU A 155 25.18 -14.11 -11.90
N ALA A 156 24.63 -15.27 -12.21
CA ALA A 156 24.00 -16.15 -11.24
C ALA A 156 24.98 -16.62 -10.16
N GLU A 157 26.22 -16.94 -10.54
CA GLU A 157 27.31 -17.31 -9.61
C GLU A 157 27.71 -16.14 -8.70
N ILE A 158 27.85 -14.93 -9.25
CA ILE A 158 28.29 -13.74 -8.49
C ILE A 158 27.19 -13.23 -7.55
N ILE A 159 25.94 -13.22 -8.00
CA ILE A 159 24.81 -12.62 -7.28
C ILE A 159 24.10 -13.67 -6.39
N GLY A 160 24.15 -14.95 -6.76
CA GLY A 160 23.52 -16.04 -6.01
C GLY A 160 22.02 -16.21 -6.29
N PHE A 161 21.60 -16.22 -7.57
CA PHE A 161 20.21 -16.46 -7.95
C PHE A 161 20.03 -17.71 -8.83
N ASN A 162 18.84 -18.31 -8.78
CA ASN A 162 18.43 -19.37 -9.69
C ASN A 162 17.67 -18.81 -10.88
N PHE A 163 17.76 -19.45 -12.05
CA PHE A 163 17.07 -18.99 -13.25
C PHE A 163 16.66 -20.13 -14.18
N THR A 164 15.69 -19.85 -15.05
CA THR A 164 15.29 -20.71 -16.18
C THR A 164 15.32 -19.91 -17.47
N LEU A 165 15.98 -20.46 -18.51
CA LEU A 165 16.00 -19.88 -19.85
C LEU A 165 14.78 -20.32 -20.66
N VAL A 166 14.02 -19.34 -21.14
CA VAL A 166 12.84 -19.55 -21.98
C VAL A 166 13.05 -18.83 -23.32
N PRO A 167 13.14 -19.56 -24.44
CA PRO A 167 13.16 -18.91 -25.75
C PRO A 167 11.81 -18.26 -26.02
N VAL A 168 11.81 -17.03 -26.54
CA VAL A 168 10.58 -16.31 -26.88
C VAL A 168 9.76 -17.10 -27.90
N ALA A 169 8.44 -17.17 -27.69
CA ALA A 169 7.56 -18.07 -28.43
C ALA A 169 7.51 -17.79 -29.94
N ASP A 170 7.58 -16.51 -30.33
CA ASP A 170 7.54 -16.08 -31.74
C ASP A 170 8.93 -15.90 -32.38
N GLY A 171 10.01 -16.10 -31.61
CA GLY A 171 11.39 -15.90 -32.06
C GLY A 171 11.79 -14.44 -32.32
N GLU A 172 10.95 -13.46 -31.96
CA GLU A 172 11.19 -12.05 -32.25
C GLU A 172 11.39 -11.21 -30.97
N HIS A 173 12.22 -10.17 -31.05
CA HIS A 173 12.38 -9.24 -29.93
C HIS A 173 11.09 -8.47 -29.61
N GLY A 174 10.30 -8.17 -30.64
CA GLY A 174 8.98 -7.58 -30.50
C GLY A 174 8.67 -6.52 -31.53
N LYS A 175 7.40 -6.48 -31.94
CA LYS A 175 6.84 -5.50 -32.88
C LYS A 175 5.64 -4.83 -32.25
N ARG A 176 5.53 -3.52 -32.44
CA ARG A 176 4.35 -2.77 -32.00
C ARG A 176 3.18 -3.07 -32.91
N ARG A 177 2.09 -3.59 -32.34
CA ARG A 177 0.85 -3.88 -33.05
C ARG A 177 0.00 -2.61 -33.20
N PRO A 178 -0.93 -2.55 -34.18
CA PRO A 178 -1.82 -1.41 -34.37
C PRO A 178 -2.70 -1.08 -33.15
N ASN A 179 -3.02 -2.09 -32.33
CA ASN A 179 -3.76 -1.92 -31.08
C ASN A 179 -2.93 -1.33 -29.92
N GLY A 180 -1.66 -0.97 -30.17
CA GLY A 180 -0.75 -0.39 -29.18
C GLY A 180 0.02 -1.41 -28.33
N THR A 181 -0.30 -2.70 -28.40
CA THR A 181 0.42 -3.77 -27.69
C THR A 181 1.73 -4.14 -28.39
N TRP A 182 2.63 -4.81 -27.65
CA TRP A 182 3.88 -5.34 -28.18
C TRP A 182 3.81 -6.87 -28.34
N SER A 183 4.44 -7.40 -29.39
CA SER A 183 4.73 -8.84 -29.55
C SER A 183 6.11 -9.19 -29.01
N GLY A 184 6.50 -10.46 -29.12
CA GLY A 184 7.81 -10.96 -28.75
C GLY A 184 8.20 -10.68 -27.31
N THR A 185 9.50 -10.60 -27.09
CA THR A 185 10.07 -10.44 -25.76
C THR A 185 9.62 -9.16 -25.07
N ILE A 186 9.46 -8.05 -25.82
CA ILE A 186 8.94 -6.79 -25.27
C ILE A 186 7.52 -6.98 -24.74
N GLY A 187 6.67 -7.72 -25.47
CA GLY A 187 5.31 -8.03 -25.05
C GLY A 187 5.29 -8.88 -23.77
N GLU A 188 6.12 -9.92 -23.71
CA GLU A 188 6.25 -10.80 -22.54
C GLU A 188 6.74 -10.03 -21.29
N LEU A 189 7.70 -9.11 -21.45
CA LEU A 189 8.22 -8.30 -20.36
C LEU A 189 7.17 -7.34 -19.79
N ILE A 190 6.42 -6.66 -20.67
CA ILE A 190 5.33 -5.75 -20.25
C ILE A 190 4.21 -6.52 -19.54
N ALA A 191 3.93 -7.74 -20.00
CA ALA A 191 2.92 -8.60 -19.40
C ALA A 191 3.35 -9.24 -18.07
N GLY A 192 4.62 -9.11 -17.67
CA GLY A 192 5.17 -9.73 -16.47
C GLY A 192 5.26 -11.26 -16.55
N VAL A 193 5.35 -11.82 -17.77
CA VAL A 193 5.54 -13.26 -18.00
C VAL A 193 7.01 -13.66 -17.79
N ILE A 194 7.91 -12.70 -18.01
CA ILE A 194 9.36 -12.85 -17.87
C ILE A 194 9.89 -11.72 -16.97
N ASP A 195 10.99 -11.97 -16.28
CA ASP A 195 11.58 -10.98 -15.36
C ASP A 195 12.57 -10.06 -16.08
N TRP A 196 13.30 -10.59 -17.07
CA TRP A 196 14.30 -9.89 -17.87
C TRP A 196 14.66 -10.66 -19.16
N HIS A 197 15.32 -9.97 -20.09
CA HIS A 197 15.74 -10.49 -21.38
C HIS A 197 17.26 -10.33 -21.56
N ILE A 198 17.88 -11.32 -22.19
CA ILE A 198 19.30 -11.36 -22.55
C ILE A 198 19.53 -11.51 -24.04
#